data_AF-A0AAW7T140-F1
#
_entry.id   AF-A0AAW7T140-F1
#
_cell.length_a   1.000
_cell.length_b   1.000
_cell.length_c   1.000
_cell.angle_alpha   90.00
_cell.angle_beta   90.00
_cell.angle_gamma   90.00
#
_symmetry.space_group_name_H-M   'P 1'
#
loop_
_entity.id
_entity.type
_entity.pdbx_description
1 polymer ?
#
loop_
_entity_poly.entity_id
_entity_poly.type
_entity_poly.pdbx_seq_one_letter_code
_entity_poly.pdbx_strand_id
1 'polypeptide(L)'
;MAVTGYTQQQLSDFLENGGRLTFKVHASDIDETNGDAFERSPSIAPQLMSGFELPPTSIVIDDVHAYVDAQVRGDFWTRIVTAVYAKGGRIVYRKTGPQIYDAEASWGLR
;
A
#
# COMPACT_ATOMS: atom_id res chain seq x y z
N MET A 1 -9.11 -8.57 -3.24
CA MET A 1 -10.51 -8.22 -2.83
C MET A 1 -10.79 -6.79 -3.31
N ALA A 2 -11.97 -6.20 -3.09
CA ALA A 2 -12.12 -4.77 -3.35
C ALA A 2 -11.50 -3.97 -2.19
N VAL A 3 -10.53 -3.10 -2.49
CA VAL A 3 -9.99 -2.13 -1.52
C VAL A 3 -11.09 -1.11 -1.18
N THR A 4 -11.26 -0.79 0.10
CA THR A 4 -12.33 0.09 0.59
C THR A 4 -11.81 1.11 1.61
N GLY A 5 -12.71 1.81 2.32
CA GLY A 5 -12.33 2.76 3.39
C GLY A 5 -12.09 4.19 2.95
N TYR A 6 -12.29 4.50 1.67
CA TYR A 6 -12.14 5.83 1.08
C TYR A 6 -13.34 6.19 0.18
N THR A 7 -13.54 7.48 -0.06
CA THR A 7 -14.45 8.00 -1.09
C THR A 7 -13.66 8.39 -2.35
N GLN A 8 -14.32 8.45 -3.51
CA GLN A 8 -13.66 8.85 -4.76
C GLN A 8 -13.07 10.27 -4.68
N GLN A 9 -13.74 11.19 -3.96
CA GLN A 9 -13.22 12.53 -3.73
C GLN A 9 -11.91 12.51 -2.93
N GLN A 10 -11.88 11.76 -1.82
CA GLN A 10 -10.67 11.61 -1.00
C GLN A 10 -9.51 11.01 -1.78
N LEU A 11 -9.80 10.02 -2.64
CA LEU A 11 -8.79 9.43 -3.50
C LEU A 11 -8.24 10.44 -4.50
N SER A 12 -9.11 11.19 -5.19
CA SER A 12 -8.69 12.23 -6.15
C SER A 12 -7.82 13.27 -5.45
N ASP A 13 -8.28 13.80 -4.32
CA ASP A 13 -7.57 14.80 -3.54
C ASP A 13 -6.20 14.29 -3.07
N PHE A 14 -6.14 13.05 -2.61
CA PHE A 14 -4.90 12.41 -2.17
C PHE A 14 -3.91 12.19 -3.32
N LEU A 15 -4.37 11.80 -4.52
CA LEU A 15 -3.51 11.56 -5.68
C LEU A 15 -2.98 12.87 -6.30
N GLU A 16 -3.76 13.94 -6.22
CA GLU A 16 -3.40 15.26 -6.74
C GLU A 16 -2.52 16.05 -5.76
N ASN A 17 -2.94 16.13 -4.48
CA ASN A 17 -2.39 17.05 -3.50
C ASN A 17 -1.52 16.39 -2.43
N GLY A 18 -1.54 15.06 -2.34
CA GLY A 18 -0.85 14.31 -1.29
C GLY A 18 -1.56 14.37 0.04
N GLY A 19 -0.79 14.28 1.13
CA GLY A 19 -1.33 14.17 2.48
C GLY A 19 -1.38 12.73 2.97
N ARG A 20 -2.49 12.35 3.62
CA ARG A 20 -2.71 11.01 4.19
C ARG A 20 -4.08 10.48 3.80
N LEU A 21 -4.12 9.20 3.41
CA LEU A 21 -5.36 8.48 3.17
C LEU A 21 -5.22 7.04 3.67
N THR A 22 -6.21 6.59 4.44
CA THR A 22 -6.25 5.21 4.96
C THR A 22 -7.19 4.37 4.12
N PHE A 23 -6.69 3.23 3.68
CA PHE A 23 -7.44 2.22 2.93
C PHE A 23 -7.68 1.01 3.80
N LYS A 24 -8.75 0.26 3.50
CA LYS A 24 -8.96 -1.09 4.00
C LYS A 24 -8.58 -2.09 2.92
N VAL A 25 -7.57 -2.90 3.20
CA VAL A 25 -7.00 -3.86 2.26
C VAL A 25 -7.03 -5.26 2.85
N HIS A 26 -7.14 -6.26 1.97
CA HIS A 26 -7.02 -7.66 2.36
C HIS A 26 -5.54 -8.08 2.35
N ALA A 27 -5.17 -9.10 3.13
CA ALA A 27 -3.80 -9.63 3.18
C ALA A 27 -3.27 -10.01 1.78
N SER A 28 -4.13 -10.56 0.93
CA SER A 28 -3.80 -10.90 -0.46
C SER A 28 -3.50 -9.69 -1.33
N ASP A 29 -4.02 -8.51 -1.00
CA ASP A 29 -3.70 -7.29 -1.75
C ASP A 29 -2.29 -6.79 -1.33
N ILE A 30 -1.81 -7.16 -0.13
CA ILE A 30 -0.46 -6.81 0.38
C ILE A 30 0.60 -7.78 -0.17
N ASP A 31 0.32 -9.08 -0.13
CA ASP A 31 1.17 -10.13 -0.71
C ASP A 31 0.26 -11.13 -1.44
N GLU A 32 0.14 -10.95 -2.75
CA GLU A 32 -0.65 -11.83 -3.61
C GLU A 32 -0.09 -13.26 -3.66
N THR A 33 1.23 -13.42 -3.49
CA THR A 33 1.92 -14.70 -3.70
C THR A 33 1.79 -15.60 -2.49
N ASN A 34 1.90 -15.04 -1.28
CA ASN A 34 1.92 -15.81 -0.04
C ASN A 34 0.81 -15.42 0.96
N GLY A 35 -0.13 -14.56 0.57
CA GLY A 35 -1.27 -14.18 1.42
C GLY A 35 -0.82 -13.49 2.70
N ASP A 36 -1.04 -14.12 3.86
CA ASP A 36 -0.68 -13.57 5.18
C ASP A 36 0.67 -14.08 5.70
N ALA A 37 1.51 -14.72 4.87
CA ALA A 37 2.79 -15.28 5.30
C ALA A 37 3.74 -14.24 5.90
N PHE A 38 3.67 -12.97 5.46
CA PHE A 38 4.45 -11.86 6.01
C PHE A 38 4.20 -11.65 7.51
N GLU A 39 3.05 -12.06 8.04
CA GLU A 39 2.73 -11.97 9.47
C GLU A 39 3.68 -12.78 10.35
N ARG A 40 4.32 -13.81 9.78
CA ARG A 40 5.26 -14.68 10.48
C ARG A 40 6.69 -14.13 10.49
N SER A 41 6.96 -13.05 9.76
CA SER A 41 8.29 -12.45 9.72
C SER A 41 8.67 -11.91 11.11
N PRO A 42 9.87 -12.22 11.63
CA PRO A 42 10.33 -11.70 12.92
C PRO A 42 10.34 -10.17 13.02
N SER A 43 10.47 -9.46 11.88
CA SER A 43 10.44 -7.99 11.84
C SER A 43 9.02 -7.41 11.82
N ILE A 44 8.02 -8.17 11.36
CA ILE A 44 6.63 -7.71 11.17
C ILE A 44 5.73 -8.19 12.30
N ALA A 45 5.87 -9.45 12.74
CA ALA A 45 5.08 -10.05 13.81
C ALA A 45 4.91 -9.16 15.06
N PRO A 46 5.98 -8.54 15.62
CA PRO A 46 5.82 -7.67 16.79
C PRO A 46 5.11 -6.34 16.49
N GLN A 47 4.98 -5.96 15.23
CA GLN A 47 4.44 -4.67 14.77
C GLN A 47 3.10 -4.78 14.04
N LEU A 48 2.53 -5.99 13.92
CA LEU A 48 1.28 -6.23 13.17
C LEU A 48 0.14 -5.27 13.53
N MET A 49 0.00 -4.95 14.81
CA MET A 49 -1.07 -4.07 15.31
C MET A 49 -0.65 -2.60 15.41
N SER A 50 0.64 -2.31 15.62
CA SER A 50 1.15 -0.94 15.78
C SER A 50 1.48 -0.26 14.46
N GLY A 51 1.82 -1.04 13.44
CA GLY A 51 2.15 -0.57 12.10
C GLY A 51 3.47 -1.14 11.61
N PHE A 52 3.46 -1.72 10.40
CA PHE A 52 4.67 -2.12 9.69
C PHE A 52 4.64 -1.60 8.25
N GLU A 53 5.80 -1.59 7.62
CA GLU A 53 5.96 -1.17 6.22
C GLU A 53 6.47 -2.35 5.40
N LEU A 54 5.91 -2.51 4.20
CA LEU A 54 6.41 -3.41 3.17
C LEU A 54 6.69 -2.54 1.94
N PRO A 55 7.92 -2.01 1.82
CA PRO A 55 8.28 -1.25 0.64
C PRO A 55 8.32 -2.21 -0.56
N PRO A 56 7.81 -1.81 -1.74
CA PRO A 56 7.95 -2.62 -2.94
C PRO A 56 9.43 -2.76 -3.29
N THR A 57 9.79 -3.84 -3.98
CA THR A 57 11.16 -4.00 -4.47
C THR A 57 11.54 -2.81 -5.36
N SER A 58 12.74 -2.25 -5.14
CA SER A 58 13.20 -1.01 -5.78
C SER A 58 13.07 -1.01 -7.31
N ILE A 59 13.14 -2.19 -7.93
CA ILE A 59 12.98 -2.41 -9.38
C ILE A 59 11.67 -1.81 -9.92
N VAL A 60 10.56 -1.84 -9.17
CA VAL A 60 9.28 -1.32 -9.66
C VAL A 60 9.20 0.21 -9.60
N ILE A 61 9.96 0.84 -8.70
CA ILE A 61 9.94 2.30 -8.51
C ILE A 61 10.99 2.99 -9.39
N ASP A 62 12.18 2.39 -9.50
CA ASP A 62 13.33 3.01 -10.16
C ASP A 62 13.37 2.73 -11.67
N ASP A 63 12.67 1.70 -12.16
CA ASP A 63 12.51 1.41 -13.59
C ASP A 63 11.21 1.99 -14.13
N VAL A 64 11.33 2.96 -15.05
CA VAL A 64 10.20 3.60 -15.74
C VAL A 64 9.29 2.58 -16.43
N HIS A 65 9.83 1.52 -17.04
CA HIS A 65 9.03 0.51 -17.71
C HIS A 65 8.23 -0.32 -16.72
N ALA A 66 8.84 -0.70 -15.59
CA ALA A 66 8.16 -1.44 -14.53
C ALA A 66 7.06 -0.58 -13.87
N TYR A 67 7.34 0.70 -13.63
CA TYR A 67 6.33 1.64 -13.12
C TYR A 67 5.14 1.78 -14.07
N VAL A 68 5.39 1.99 -15.36
CA VAL A 68 4.31 2.11 -16.36
C VAL A 68 3.50 0.82 -16.45
N ASP A 69 4.16 -0.34 -16.46
CA ASP A 69 3.44 -1.63 -16.51
C ASP A 69 2.57 -1.83 -15.26
N ALA A 70 3.06 -1.47 -14.07
CA ALA A 70 2.28 -1.49 -12.84
C ALA A 70 1.09 -0.51 -12.87
N GLN A 71 1.27 0.69 -13.43
CA GLN A 71 0.19 1.67 -13.57
C GLN A 71 -0.89 1.24 -14.58
N VAL A 72 -0.51 0.53 -15.65
CA VAL A 72 -1.42 0.11 -16.72
C VAL A 72 -2.09 -1.23 -16.40
N ARG A 73 -1.33 -2.21 -15.91
CA ARG A 73 -1.76 -3.61 -15.75
C ARG A 73 -1.99 -4.01 -14.30
N GLY A 74 -1.34 -3.33 -13.35
CA GLY A 74 -1.50 -3.62 -11.94
C GLY A 74 -2.95 -3.47 -11.50
N ASP A 75 -3.32 -4.18 -10.45
CA ASP A 75 -4.61 -4.02 -9.80
C ASP A 75 -4.70 -2.64 -9.11
N PHE A 76 -5.85 -2.33 -8.51
CA PHE A 76 -6.03 -1.05 -7.85
C PHE A 76 -4.96 -0.79 -6.78
N TRP A 77 -4.67 -1.78 -5.94
CA TRP A 77 -3.75 -1.59 -4.83
C TRP A 77 -2.30 -1.41 -5.29
N THR A 78 -1.86 -2.20 -6.27
CA THR A 78 -0.56 -2.08 -6.93
C THR A 78 -0.34 -0.67 -7.48
N ARG A 79 -1.37 -0.07 -8.09
CA ARG A 79 -1.30 1.31 -8.59
C ARG A 79 -1.13 2.33 -7.46
N ILE A 80 -1.83 2.15 -6.34
CA ILE A 80 -1.68 3.02 -5.16
C ILE A 80 -0.27 2.89 -4.58
N VAL A 81 0.19 1.66 -4.34
CA VAL A 81 1.54 1.38 -3.81
C VAL A 81 2.60 2.08 -4.67
N THR A 82 2.61 1.80 -5.96
CA THR A 82 3.61 2.38 -6.87
C THR A 82 3.52 3.90 -6.96
N ALA A 83 2.32 4.49 -7.00
CA ALA A 83 2.16 5.95 -7.02
C ALA A 83 2.67 6.63 -5.74
N VAL A 84 2.41 6.03 -4.58
CA VAL A 84 2.85 6.58 -3.28
C VAL A 84 4.36 6.54 -3.15
N TYR A 85 4.98 5.39 -3.42
CA TYR A 85 6.44 5.26 -3.29
C TYR A 85 7.20 6.02 -4.37
N ALA A 86 6.69 6.13 -5.61
CA ALA A 86 7.30 6.97 -6.65
C ALA A 86 7.34 8.47 -6.29
N LYS A 87 6.49 8.90 -5.35
CA LYS A 87 6.49 10.27 -4.79
C LYS A 87 7.32 10.40 -3.51
N GLY A 88 8.12 9.39 -3.17
CA GLY A 88 8.90 9.34 -1.92
C GLY A 88 8.03 9.18 -0.67
N GLY A 89 6.79 8.70 -0.84
CA GLY A 89 5.87 8.41 0.24
C GLY A 89 6.14 7.06 0.90
N ARG A 90 5.21 6.66 1.77
CA ARG A 90 5.22 5.36 2.44
C ARG A 90 3.81 4.87 2.75
N ILE A 91 3.69 3.56 3.00
CA ILE A 91 2.43 2.94 3.42
C ILE A 91 2.66 2.14 4.70
N VAL A 92 1.88 2.45 5.74
CA VAL A 92 1.93 1.75 7.03
C VAL A 92 0.69 0.87 7.17
N TYR A 93 0.90 -0.43 7.30
CA TYR A 93 -0.15 -1.44 7.46
C TYR A 93 -0.37 -1.77 8.93
N ARG A 94 -1.62 -1.75 9.38
CA ARG A 94 -2.04 -2.16 10.73
C ARG A 94 -3.15 -3.19 10.61
N LYS A 95 -2.95 -4.38 11.18
CA LYS A 95 -3.95 -5.44 11.17
C LYS A 95 -5.13 -5.01 12.04
N THR A 96 -6.34 -5.05 11.49
CA THR A 96 -7.58 -4.68 12.20
C THR A 96 -8.58 -5.83 12.32
N GLY A 97 -8.33 -6.94 11.61
CA GLY A 97 -9.12 -8.16 11.72
C GLY A 97 -8.44 -9.35 11.02
N PRO A 98 -9.10 -10.52 10.96
CA PRO A 98 -8.63 -11.64 10.17
C PRO A 98 -8.44 -11.23 8.71
N GLN A 99 -7.19 -11.25 8.24
CA GLN A 99 -6.79 -10.86 6.87
C GLN A 99 -7.14 -9.42 6.46
N ILE A 100 -7.58 -8.54 7.38
CA ILE A 100 -7.94 -7.16 7.07
C ILE A 100 -6.95 -6.19 7.73
N TYR A 101 -6.53 -5.21 6.95
CA TYR A 101 -5.54 -4.21 7.33
C TYR A 101 -6.05 -2.81 7.02
N ASP A 102 -5.80 -1.88 7.93
CA ASP A 102 -5.79 -0.47 7.63
C ASP A 102 -4.40 -0.12 7.06
N ALA A 103 -4.37 0.37 5.82
CA ALA A 103 -3.17 0.79 5.12
C ALA A 103 -3.16 2.32 5.00
N GLU A 104 -2.37 2.98 5.86
CA GLU A 104 -2.21 4.44 5.85
C GLU A 104 -1.15 4.82 4.83
N ALA A 105 -1.57 5.35 3.69
CA ALA A 105 -0.70 5.87 2.66
C ALA A 105 -0.41 7.36 2.91
N SER A 106 0.84 7.77 2.69
CA SER A 106 1.27 9.15 2.92
C SER A 106 2.35 9.59 1.95
N TRP A 107 2.23 10.80 1.40
CA TRP A 107 3.27 11.45 0.59
C TRP A 107 3.05 12.97 0.59
N GLY A 108 4.09 13.74 0.26
CA GLY A 108 4.00 15.20 0.19
C GLY A 108 3.80 15.91 1.53
N LEU A 109 3.96 15.19 2.66
CA LEU A 109 3.98 15.77 3.99
C LEU A 109 5.33 16.48 4.19
N ARG A 110 5.35 17.82 4.05
CA ARG A 110 6.49 18.67 4.40
C ARG A 110 6.29 19.29 5.77
#